data_AF-A0A3N6AJS5-F1
#
_entry.id   AF-A0A3N6AJS5-F1
#
_cell.length_a   1.000
_cell.length_b   1.000
_cell.length_c   1.000
_cell.angle_alpha   90.00
_cell.angle_beta   90.00
_cell.angle_gamma   90.00
#
_symmetry.space_group_name_H-M   'P 1'
#
loop_
_entity.id
_entity.type
_entity.pdbx_description
1 polymer ?
#
loop_
_entity_poly.entity_id
_entity_poly.type
_entity_poly.pdbx_seq_one_letter_code
_entity_poly.pdbx_strand_id
1 'polypeptide(L)'
;MHVWIVSFTVVLSLSCGPVVAERWYTLYNQAIYDLEAGRYEAAIAKLEAAVSQNPKSGTSMRVEASRTVRYFPYFLLGKAYFHLGKYDEATKFLAQESRSNPPEKLSQAIVSYQQGISSIKEEKRRAEFNRALAASEAARKEGAFAKAVEPVEKARQTDRAEFQKRGLAKVLASVGESERQRVAEAERQRKEAAFQDLVRQASVKEKQGALGETTELLQKADELIPSRGEVKALRDRMKEREEQFTSAMLAASAAEREGRIAEAIGNLKQAEQAHPERYKAEKLATLADSLSRQAEIEGRLNAGAADLERGRFKQAVETYDVVLRADPENMTAKKLRSRAQFLQLLARGDELAGARSFPDALEAFELARTQNGGEGQEVYERMQRYLPELRAGRSPIRNDWMEVMRNSDPQRFAKERLGVAARRRPDSPIERPAVNDEASVRRSVLAALAEEPHEAVQLLKKVRAGRKGGNAELESWTGVAYARLSFLTTDPKLKEECRVQATQHFRRALDLDPRHRLDSRLVP
;
A
#
# COMPACT_ATOMS: atom_id res chain seq x y z
N MET A 1 43.16 -11.62 -29.53
CA MET A 1 43.67 -12.98 -29.82
C MET A 1 44.26 -12.95 -31.24
N HIS A 2 45.57 -13.16 -31.36
CA HIS A 2 46.31 -13.00 -32.61
C HIS A 2 46.18 -14.25 -33.50
N VAL A 3 45.72 -14.04 -34.73
CA VAL A 3 45.65 -15.04 -35.80
C VAL A 3 46.99 -15.04 -36.53
N TRP A 4 47.76 -16.13 -36.44
CA TRP A 4 48.96 -16.36 -37.23
C TRP A 4 48.58 -17.13 -38.50
N ILE A 5 48.70 -16.47 -39.66
CA ILE A 5 48.62 -17.09 -40.98
C ILE A 5 50.07 -17.41 -41.38
N VAL A 6 50.43 -18.69 -41.38
CA VAL A 6 51.69 -19.17 -41.93
C VAL A 6 51.39 -19.88 -43.24
N SER A 7 51.64 -19.20 -44.35
CA SER A 7 51.68 -19.79 -45.70
C SER A 7 52.95 -20.61 -45.85
N PHE A 8 52.82 -21.93 -45.96
CA PHE A 8 53.92 -22.83 -46.28
C PHE A 8 53.76 -23.31 -47.73
N THR A 9 54.54 -22.75 -48.64
CA THR A 9 54.58 -23.14 -50.06
C THR A 9 55.60 -24.26 -50.23
N VAL A 10 55.14 -25.51 -50.32
CA VAL A 10 56.00 -26.67 -50.66
C VAL A 10 56.01 -26.83 -52.17
N VAL A 11 57.17 -26.61 -52.79
CA VAL A 11 57.44 -26.96 -54.19
C VAL A 11 57.81 -28.44 -54.23
N LEU A 12 56.88 -29.28 -54.71
CA LEU A 12 57.07 -30.72 -54.85
C LEU A 12 57.45 -31.06 -56.30
N SER A 13 58.75 -31.19 -56.57
CA SER A 13 59.29 -31.65 -57.86
C SER A 13 59.15 -33.17 -57.98
N LEU A 14 58.03 -33.66 -58.52
CA LEU A 14 57.79 -35.08 -58.79
C LEU A 14 58.50 -35.53 -60.08
N SER A 15 59.75 -35.98 -59.96
CA SER A 15 60.38 -36.85 -60.95
C SER A 15 59.79 -38.27 -60.81
N CYS A 16 58.65 -38.51 -61.45
CA CYS A 16 58.01 -39.82 -61.49
C CYS A 16 58.74 -40.72 -62.50
N GLY A 17 59.74 -41.46 -62.05
CA GLY A 17 60.30 -42.56 -62.85
C GLY A 17 59.24 -43.64 -63.07
N PRO A 18 59.27 -44.39 -64.18
CA PRO A 18 58.37 -45.52 -64.38
C PRO A 18 58.62 -46.55 -63.28
N VAL A 19 57.74 -46.57 -62.27
CA VAL A 19 57.70 -47.64 -61.28
C VAL A 19 57.22 -48.87 -62.02
N VAL A 20 58.16 -49.74 -62.41
CA VAL A 20 57.83 -51.08 -62.88
C VAL A 20 57.08 -51.75 -61.73
N ALA A 21 55.76 -51.89 -61.88
CA ALA A 21 54.93 -52.51 -60.86
C ALA A 21 55.47 -53.91 -60.58
N GLU A 22 55.96 -54.14 -59.36
CA GLU A 22 56.44 -55.46 -58.95
C GLU A 22 55.31 -56.47 -59.13
N ARG A 23 55.66 -57.68 -59.62
CA ARG A 23 54.66 -58.73 -59.87
C ARG A 23 54.02 -59.17 -58.55
N TRP A 24 52.71 -59.45 -58.56
CA TRP A 24 51.90 -59.81 -57.37
C TRP A 24 52.54 -60.86 -56.45
N TYR A 25 53.23 -61.87 -57.00
CA TYR A 25 53.86 -62.93 -56.20
C TYR A 25 55.12 -62.47 -55.47
N THR A 26 55.82 -61.46 -55.99
CA THR A 26 56.98 -60.84 -55.34
C THR A 26 56.51 -60.04 -54.13
N LEU A 27 55.48 -59.20 -54.33
CA LEU A 27 54.81 -58.45 -53.27
C LEU A 27 54.25 -59.38 -52.19
N TYR A 28 53.60 -60.47 -52.58
CA TYR A 28 53.09 -61.48 -51.67
C TYR A 28 54.18 -62.13 -50.81
N ASN A 29 55.31 -62.55 -51.42
CA ASN A 29 56.43 -63.13 -50.68
C ASN A 29 57.07 -62.11 -49.73
N GLN A 30 57.27 -60.87 -50.18
CA GLN A 30 57.77 -59.78 -49.32
C GLN A 30 56.83 -59.54 -48.13
N ALA A 31 55.52 -59.59 -48.34
CA ALA A 31 54.56 -59.43 -47.27
C ALA A 31 54.60 -60.57 -46.25
N ILE A 32 54.89 -61.80 -46.67
CA ILE A 32 55.13 -62.91 -45.74
C ILE A 32 56.34 -62.62 -44.86
N TYR A 33 57.46 -62.18 -45.44
CA TYR A 33 58.64 -61.78 -44.67
C TYR A 33 58.35 -60.63 -43.69
N ASP A 34 57.55 -59.64 -44.12
CA ASP A 34 57.13 -58.55 -43.24
C ASP A 34 56.22 -59.03 -42.11
N LEU A 35 55.30 -59.96 -42.37
CA LEU A 35 54.46 -60.58 -41.35
C LEU A 35 55.28 -61.33 -40.30
N GLU A 36 56.26 -62.12 -40.73
CA GLU A 36 57.16 -62.86 -39.85
C GLU A 36 58.05 -61.92 -39.03
N ALA A 37 58.44 -60.79 -39.60
CA ALA A 37 59.18 -59.74 -38.91
C ALA A 37 58.32 -58.83 -38.03
N GLY A 38 57.01 -59.08 -37.91
CA GLY A 38 56.08 -58.25 -37.14
C GLY A 38 55.79 -56.87 -37.73
N ARG A 39 56.18 -56.62 -38.99
CA ARG A 39 55.93 -55.37 -39.73
C ARG A 39 54.55 -55.42 -40.40
N TYR A 40 53.50 -55.48 -39.59
CA TYR A 40 52.14 -55.75 -40.06
C TYR A 40 51.60 -54.68 -41.04
N GLU A 41 51.91 -53.40 -40.84
CA GLU A 41 51.48 -52.34 -41.76
C GLU A 41 52.14 -52.45 -43.14
N ALA A 42 53.44 -52.74 -43.19
CA ALA A 42 54.17 -52.94 -44.43
C ALA A 42 53.66 -54.19 -45.17
N ALA A 43 53.37 -55.25 -44.42
CA ALA A 43 52.74 -56.45 -44.97
C ALA A 43 51.35 -56.17 -45.55
N ILE A 44 50.50 -55.39 -44.87
CA ILE A 44 49.16 -55.01 -45.37
C ILE A 44 49.27 -54.28 -46.70
N ALA A 45 50.13 -53.25 -46.81
CA ALA A 45 50.29 -52.48 -48.04
C ALA A 45 50.70 -53.38 -49.23
N LYS A 46 51.64 -54.29 -48.99
CA LYS A 46 52.11 -55.24 -50.02
C LYS A 46 51.06 -56.30 -50.38
N LEU A 47 50.31 -56.80 -49.41
CA LEU A 47 49.21 -57.74 -49.65
C LEU A 47 48.06 -57.09 -50.41
N GLU A 48 47.68 -55.85 -50.07
CA GLU A 48 46.65 -55.09 -50.78
C GLU A 48 47.08 -54.82 -52.24
N ALA A 49 48.35 -54.48 -52.47
CA ALA A 49 48.92 -54.35 -53.80
C ALA A 49 48.98 -55.69 -54.56
N ALA A 50 49.23 -56.81 -53.87
CA ALA A 50 49.18 -58.14 -54.49
C ALA A 50 47.74 -58.54 -54.86
N VAL A 51 46.77 -58.29 -53.98
CA VAL A 51 45.35 -58.56 -54.19
C VAL A 51 44.78 -57.72 -55.34
N SER A 52 45.19 -56.46 -55.47
CA SER A 52 44.73 -55.59 -56.56
C SER A 52 45.16 -56.10 -57.93
N GLN A 53 46.35 -56.72 -58.01
CA GLN A 53 46.86 -57.37 -59.23
C GLN A 53 46.25 -58.76 -59.46
N ASN A 54 46.04 -59.55 -58.40
CA ASN A 54 45.44 -60.88 -58.48
C ASN A 54 44.53 -61.16 -57.28
N PRO A 55 43.19 -61.01 -57.43
CA PRO A 55 42.25 -61.15 -56.33
C PRO A 55 41.87 -62.59 -56.00
N LYS A 56 42.27 -63.58 -56.81
CA LYS A 56 41.87 -64.99 -56.66
C LYS A 56 42.79 -65.70 -55.68
N SER A 57 42.24 -66.28 -54.62
CA SER A 57 42.99 -67.11 -53.66
C SER A 57 42.92 -68.59 -54.05
N GLY A 58 43.96 -69.37 -53.73
CA GLY A 58 44.02 -70.79 -54.08
C GLY A 58 45.27 -71.53 -53.62
N THR A 59 45.15 -72.85 -53.52
CA THR A 59 46.22 -73.78 -53.12
C THR A 59 47.37 -73.88 -54.12
N SER A 60 47.09 -73.61 -55.39
CA SER A 60 48.05 -73.72 -56.48
C SER A 60 47.80 -72.62 -57.50
N MET A 61 48.43 -71.45 -57.28
CA MET A 61 48.40 -70.34 -58.22
C MET A 61 49.66 -70.37 -59.08
N ARG A 62 49.49 -70.38 -60.40
CA ARG A 62 50.60 -70.38 -61.36
C ARG A 62 51.29 -69.02 -61.36
N VAL A 63 52.59 -69.01 -61.12
CA VAL A 63 53.42 -67.78 -61.04
C VAL A 63 54.32 -67.65 -62.26
N GLU A 64 54.96 -68.75 -62.64
CA GLU A 64 55.85 -68.89 -63.81
C GLU A 64 55.55 -70.23 -64.51
N ALA A 65 56.14 -70.47 -65.67
CA ALA A 65 55.80 -71.59 -66.55
C ALA A 65 55.75 -72.96 -65.83
N SER A 66 56.60 -73.17 -64.81
CA SER A 66 56.72 -74.42 -64.04
C SER A 66 56.52 -74.27 -62.52
N ARG A 67 56.24 -73.06 -62.00
CA ARG A 67 56.16 -72.79 -60.55
C ARG A 67 54.76 -72.40 -60.11
N THR A 68 54.24 -73.10 -59.11
CA THR A 68 53.01 -72.76 -58.40
C THR A 68 53.31 -72.33 -56.97
N VAL A 69 52.49 -71.42 -56.43
CA VAL A 69 52.57 -71.00 -55.03
C VAL A 69 51.20 -71.13 -54.37
N ARG A 70 51.22 -71.38 -53.05
CA ARG A 70 50.02 -71.26 -52.22
C ARG A 70 49.76 -69.78 -51.97
N TYR A 71 48.60 -69.30 -52.40
CA TYR A 71 48.26 -67.89 -52.38
C TYR A 71 46.96 -67.68 -51.62
N PHE A 72 47.08 -67.24 -50.37
CA PHE A 72 45.97 -66.98 -49.45
C PHE A 72 46.09 -65.55 -48.90
N PRO A 73 46.05 -64.53 -49.77
CA PRO A 73 46.32 -63.15 -49.37
C PRO A 73 45.29 -62.62 -48.36
N TYR A 74 44.01 -63.03 -48.41
CA TYR A 74 42.99 -62.53 -47.49
C TYR A 74 43.16 -63.13 -46.09
N PHE A 75 43.63 -64.38 -45.96
CA PHE A 75 44.06 -64.90 -44.66
C PHE A 75 45.19 -64.07 -44.06
N LEU A 76 46.24 -63.79 -44.86
CA LEU A 76 47.40 -63.03 -44.39
C LEU A 76 47.03 -61.58 -44.03
N LEU A 77 46.14 -60.94 -44.80
CA LEU A 77 45.55 -59.64 -44.45
C LEU A 77 44.78 -59.73 -43.14
N GLY A 78 43.90 -60.73 -43.00
CA GLY A 78 43.15 -60.98 -41.78
C GLY A 78 44.04 -61.14 -40.54
N LYS A 79 45.13 -61.90 -40.67
CA LYS A 79 46.16 -62.08 -39.65
C LYS A 79 46.88 -60.76 -39.31
N ALA A 80 47.30 -59.99 -40.32
CA ALA A 80 47.96 -58.71 -40.10
C ALA A 80 47.05 -57.71 -39.35
N TYR A 81 45.81 -57.55 -39.82
CA TYR A 81 44.81 -56.69 -39.19
C TYR A 81 44.48 -57.15 -37.75
N PHE A 82 44.47 -58.46 -37.49
CA PHE A 82 44.29 -58.99 -36.14
C PHE A 82 45.40 -58.53 -35.18
N HIS A 83 46.66 -58.63 -35.59
CA HIS A 83 47.80 -58.21 -34.75
C HIS A 83 47.87 -56.70 -34.52
N LEU A 84 47.30 -55.90 -35.42
CA LEU A 84 47.15 -54.45 -35.25
C LEU A 84 45.94 -54.04 -34.39
N GLY A 85 45.16 -54.99 -33.87
CA GLY A 85 43.94 -54.71 -33.11
C GLY A 85 42.77 -54.19 -33.95
N LYS A 86 42.90 -54.24 -35.28
CA LYS A 86 41.88 -53.83 -36.27
C LYS A 86 40.94 -54.99 -36.56
N TYR A 87 40.14 -55.34 -35.56
CA TYR A 87 39.39 -56.59 -35.52
C TYR A 87 38.22 -56.67 -36.52
N ASP A 88 37.65 -55.53 -36.92
CA ASP A 88 36.57 -55.47 -37.89
C ASP A 88 37.08 -55.79 -39.30
N GLU A 89 38.20 -55.19 -39.67
CA GLU A 89 38.93 -55.47 -40.90
C GLU A 89 39.44 -56.92 -40.92
N ALA A 90 40.00 -57.39 -39.80
CA ALA A 90 40.44 -58.78 -39.65
C ALA A 90 39.28 -59.76 -39.91
N THR A 91 38.11 -59.51 -39.32
CA THR A 91 36.92 -60.35 -39.51
C THR A 91 36.47 -60.37 -40.96
N LYS A 92 36.47 -59.19 -41.62
CA LYS A 92 36.09 -59.06 -43.03
C LYS A 92 36.97 -59.91 -43.94
N PHE A 93 38.29 -59.80 -43.82
CA PHE A 93 39.23 -60.54 -44.67
C PHE A 93 39.28 -62.04 -44.35
N LEU A 94 39.17 -62.43 -43.08
CA LEU A 94 39.07 -63.83 -42.68
C LEU A 94 37.78 -64.48 -43.20
N ALA A 95 36.64 -63.77 -43.14
CA ALA A 95 35.38 -64.25 -43.71
C ALA A 95 35.43 -64.36 -45.24
N GLN A 96 36.15 -63.44 -45.90
CA GLN A 96 36.39 -63.50 -47.34
C GLN A 96 37.23 -64.73 -47.72
N GLU A 97 38.31 -65.02 -46.99
CA GLU A 97 39.11 -66.23 -47.23
C GLU A 97 38.32 -67.49 -46.92
N SER A 98 37.49 -67.53 -45.88
CA SER A 98 36.68 -68.72 -45.56
C SER A 98 35.76 -69.15 -46.71
N ARG A 99 35.40 -68.23 -47.62
CA ARG A 99 34.58 -68.50 -48.81
C ARG A 99 35.38 -69.11 -49.98
N SER A 100 36.72 -69.11 -49.93
CA SER A 100 37.59 -69.60 -51.00
C SER A 100 37.83 -71.13 -50.97
N ASN A 101 37.15 -71.85 -50.07
CA ASN A 101 37.40 -73.26 -49.75
C ASN A 101 38.88 -73.54 -49.41
N PRO A 102 39.42 -72.88 -48.37
CA PRO A 102 40.82 -73.05 -47.98
C PRO A 102 41.10 -74.49 -47.51
N PRO A 103 42.36 -74.96 -47.57
CA PRO A 103 42.76 -76.24 -46.99
C PRO A 103 42.39 -76.34 -45.51
N GLU A 104 42.12 -77.55 -45.02
CA GLU A 104 41.66 -77.80 -43.65
C GLU A 104 42.49 -77.09 -42.57
N LYS A 105 43.83 -77.17 -42.64
CA LYS A 105 44.73 -76.47 -41.69
C LYS A 105 44.53 -74.96 -41.67
N LEU A 106 44.29 -74.36 -42.84
CA LEU A 106 44.05 -72.93 -42.98
C LEU A 106 42.64 -72.57 -42.48
N SER A 107 41.64 -73.39 -42.77
CA SER A 107 40.28 -73.25 -42.22
C SER A 107 40.29 -73.28 -40.69
N GLN A 108 41.02 -74.21 -40.08
CA GLN A 108 41.19 -74.28 -38.62
C GLN A 108 41.85 -73.01 -38.07
N ALA A 109 42.87 -72.49 -38.74
CA ALA A 109 43.51 -71.23 -38.35
C ALA A 109 42.55 -70.04 -38.45
N ILE A 110 41.76 -69.94 -39.54
CA ILE A 110 40.72 -68.91 -39.70
C ILE A 110 39.72 -68.96 -38.55
N VAL A 111 39.21 -70.14 -38.21
CA VAL A 111 38.29 -70.34 -37.08
C VAL A 111 38.93 -69.90 -35.77
N SER A 112 40.21 -70.25 -35.52
CA SER A 112 40.94 -69.83 -34.32
C SER A 112 41.05 -68.30 -34.22
N TYR A 113 41.40 -67.62 -35.32
CA TYR A 113 41.44 -66.14 -35.33
C TYR A 113 40.05 -65.52 -35.14
N GLN A 114 39.00 -66.06 -35.76
CA GLN A 114 37.63 -65.56 -35.58
C GLN A 114 37.13 -65.75 -34.13
N GLN A 115 37.46 -66.88 -33.50
CA GLN A 115 37.18 -67.12 -32.08
C GLN A 115 37.94 -66.13 -31.18
N GLY A 116 39.23 -65.90 -31.47
CA GLY A 116 40.03 -64.91 -30.74
C GLY A 116 39.52 -63.47 -30.89
N ILE A 117 39.10 -63.08 -32.09
CA ILE A 117 38.46 -61.77 -32.31
C ILE A 117 37.17 -61.65 -31.50
N SER A 118 36.35 -62.70 -31.51
CA SER A 118 35.08 -62.72 -30.77
C SER A 118 35.31 -62.61 -29.27
N SER A 119 36.27 -63.34 -28.69
CA SER A 119 36.59 -63.25 -27.27
C SER A 119 37.09 -61.86 -26.87
N ILE A 120 37.97 -61.23 -27.67
CA ILE A 120 38.48 -59.88 -27.41
C ILE A 120 37.35 -58.84 -27.50
N LYS A 121 36.46 -58.96 -28.51
CA LYS A 121 35.29 -58.07 -28.64
C LYS A 121 34.34 -58.22 -27.46
N GLU A 122 34.11 -59.45 -27.00
CA GLU A 122 33.31 -59.70 -25.79
C GLU A 122 33.95 -59.14 -24.53
N GLU A 123 35.26 -59.30 -24.34
CA GLU A 123 35.98 -58.74 -23.20
C GLU A 123 35.90 -57.22 -23.18
N LYS A 124 36.15 -56.57 -24.33
CA LYS A 124 36.02 -55.11 -24.46
C LYS A 124 34.59 -54.64 -24.16
N ARG A 125 33.58 -55.31 -24.72
CA ARG A 125 32.17 -55.02 -24.47
C ARG A 125 31.84 -55.15 -22.97
N ARG A 126 32.30 -56.22 -22.31
CA ARG A 126 32.13 -56.42 -20.86
C ARG A 126 32.85 -55.35 -20.03
N ALA A 127 34.06 -54.96 -20.42
CA ALA A 127 34.82 -53.91 -19.73
C ALA A 127 34.13 -52.55 -19.84
N GLU A 128 33.64 -52.18 -21.02
CA GLU A 128 32.87 -50.95 -21.24
C GLU A 128 31.55 -50.96 -20.46
N PHE A 129 30.84 -52.09 -20.47
CA PHE A 129 29.62 -52.28 -19.69
C PHE A 129 29.89 -52.10 -18.18
N ASN A 130 30.89 -52.78 -17.63
CA ASN A 130 31.24 -52.67 -16.20
C ASN A 130 31.71 -51.26 -15.83
N ARG A 131 32.47 -50.59 -16.70
CA ARG A 131 32.87 -49.19 -16.48
C ARG A 131 31.67 -48.26 -16.41
N ALA A 132 30.68 -48.47 -17.26
CA ALA A 132 29.45 -47.68 -17.25
C ALA A 132 28.64 -47.91 -15.97
N LEU A 133 28.56 -49.15 -15.47
CA LEU A 133 27.92 -49.43 -14.17
C LEU A 133 28.66 -48.80 -13.00
N ALA A 134 29.99 -48.91 -12.96
CA ALA A 134 30.81 -48.29 -11.92
C ALA A 134 30.63 -46.76 -11.89
N ALA A 135 30.54 -46.12 -13.05
CA ALA A 135 30.27 -44.68 -13.17
C ALA A 135 28.86 -44.32 -12.65
N SER A 136 27.84 -45.13 -12.95
CA SER A 136 26.50 -44.94 -12.39
C SER A 136 26.49 -45.08 -10.87
N GLU A 137 27.13 -46.11 -10.34
CA GLU A 137 27.21 -46.34 -8.89
C GLU A 137 27.95 -45.21 -8.16
N ALA A 138 29.05 -44.71 -8.73
CA ALA A 138 29.76 -43.55 -8.20
C ALA A 138 28.83 -42.31 -8.14
N ALA A 139 28.14 -42.01 -9.24
CA ALA A 139 27.17 -40.91 -9.28
C ALA A 139 26.02 -41.10 -8.27
N ARG A 140 25.53 -42.32 -8.06
CA ARG A 140 24.51 -42.63 -7.04
C ARG A 140 25.03 -42.39 -5.62
N LYS A 141 26.28 -42.77 -5.33
CA LYS A 141 26.90 -42.56 -4.01
C LYS A 141 27.08 -41.07 -3.69
N GLU A 142 27.34 -40.26 -4.70
CA GLU A 142 27.38 -38.79 -4.61
C GLU A 142 25.97 -38.16 -4.54
N GLY A 143 24.91 -38.96 -4.66
CA GLY A 143 23.52 -38.49 -4.79
C GLY A 143 23.21 -37.83 -6.14
N ALA A 144 24.13 -37.79 -7.10
CA ALA A 144 23.92 -37.22 -8.42
C ALA A 144 23.10 -38.15 -9.33
N PHE A 145 21.83 -38.40 -8.98
CA PHE A 145 20.97 -39.37 -9.67
C PHE A 145 20.75 -39.02 -11.15
N ALA A 146 20.62 -37.73 -11.52
CA ALA A 146 20.63 -37.30 -12.93
C ALA A 146 21.86 -37.80 -13.70
N LYS A 147 23.06 -37.68 -13.12
CA LYS A 147 24.31 -38.16 -13.74
C LYS A 147 24.42 -39.69 -13.75
N ALA A 148 23.68 -40.38 -12.88
CA ALA A 148 23.69 -41.83 -12.82
C ALA A 148 22.83 -42.50 -13.91
N VAL A 149 21.90 -41.78 -14.54
CA VAL A 149 21.01 -42.31 -15.60
C VAL A 149 21.79 -42.60 -16.88
N GLU A 150 22.61 -41.65 -17.33
CA GLU A 150 23.34 -41.76 -18.61
C GLU A 150 24.26 -42.99 -18.67
N PRO A 151 25.08 -43.32 -17.64
CA PRO A 151 25.91 -44.52 -17.69
C PRO A 151 25.10 -45.83 -17.67
N VAL A 152 23.92 -45.88 -17.02
CA VAL A 152 23.06 -47.08 -17.04
C VAL A 152 22.44 -47.28 -18.42
N GLU A 153 22.04 -46.19 -19.08
CA GLU A 153 21.58 -46.20 -20.46
C GLU A 153 22.68 -46.64 -21.43
N LYS A 154 23.92 -46.15 -21.23
CA LYS A 154 25.08 -46.62 -21.98
C LYS A 154 25.32 -48.11 -21.79
N ALA A 155 25.23 -48.63 -20.57
CA ALA A 155 25.34 -50.07 -20.30
C ALA A 155 24.26 -50.88 -21.05
N ARG A 156 23.02 -50.35 -21.12
CA ARG A 156 21.91 -50.96 -21.88
C ARG A 156 22.20 -51.05 -23.38
N GLN A 157 22.83 -50.01 -23.94
CA GLN A 157 23.21 -49.96 -25.35
C GLN A 157 24.42 -50.87 -25.66
N THR A 158 25.38 -50.98 -24.74
CA THR A 158 26.59 -51.80 -24.91
C THR A 158 26.29 -53.30 -24.88
N ASP A 159 25.47 -53.79 -23.93
CA ASP A 159 25.11 -55.21 -23.86
C ASP A 159 23.71 -55.41 -23.29
N ARG A 160 22.70 -55.44 -24.18
CA ARG A 160 21.29 -55.58 -23.80
C ARG A 160 21.00 -56.91 -23.10
N ALA A 161 21.68 -57.99 -23.47
CA ALA A 161 21.44 -59.31 -22.88
C ALA A 161 21.95 -59.37 -21.44
N GLU A 162 23.19 -58.92 -21.21
CA GLU A 162 23.76 -58.83 -19.86
C GLU A 162 22.99 -57.81 -19.00
N PHE A 163 22.53 -56.71 -19.59
CA PHE A 163 21.68 -55.72 -18.90
C PHE A 163 20.38 -56.33 -18.35
N GLN A 164 19.69 -57.13 -19.17
CA GLN A 164 18.47 -57.83 -18.74
C GLN A 164 18.76 -58.93 -17.73
N LYS A 165 19.82 -59.72 -17.96
CA LYS A 165 20.26 -60.79 -17.07
C LYS A 165 20.56 -60.28 -15.65
N ARG A 166 21.15 -59.09 -15.53
CA ARG A 166 21.44 -58.44 -14.23
C ARG A 166 20.26 -57.67 -13.63
N GLY A 167 19.10 -57.63 -14.30
CA GLY A 167 17.91 -56.94 -13.78
C GLY A 167 18.06 -55.41 -13.68
N LEU A 168 18.95 -54.81 -14.47
CA LEU A 168 19.30 -53.38 -14.34
C LEU A 168 18.20 -52.43 -14.81
N ALA A 169 17.17 -52.94 -15.49
CA ALA A 169 15.96 -52.17 -15.80
C ALA A 169 15.30 -51.61 -14.53
N LYS A 170 15.29 -52.37 -13.43
CA LYS A 170 14.77 -51.92 -12.13
C LYS A 170 15.65 -50.82 -11.53
N VAL A 171 16.98 -50.94 -11.68
CA VAL A 171 17.94 -49.94 -11.21
C VAL A 171 17.72 -48.61 -11.95
N LEU A 172 17.64 -48.65 -13.28
CA LEU A 172 17.36 -47.47 -14.10
C LEU A 172 16.05 -46.77 -13.69
N ALA A 173 14.98 -47.54 -13.51
CA ALA A 173 13.69 -47.01 -13.05
C ALA A 173 13.82 -46.34 -11.66
N SER A 174 14.47 -47.01 -10.70
CA SER A 174 14.66 -46.48 -9.34
C SER A 174 15.51 -45.21 -9.29
N VAL A 175 16.54 -45.10 -10.14
CA VAL A 175 17.38 -43.90 -10.25
C VAL A 175 16.57 -42.75 -10.84
N GLY A 176 15.78 -43.01 -11.89
CA GLY A 176 14.90 -42.01 -12.48
C GLY A 176 13.82 -41.52 -11.51
N GLU A 177 13.25 -42.41 -10.69
CA GLU A 177 12.27 -42.05 -9.66
C GLU A 177 12.90 -41.23 -8.54
N SER A 178 14.10 -41.60 -8.07
CA SER A 178 14.84 -40.84 -7.05
C SER A 178 15.17 -39.42 -7.53
N GLU A 179 15.57 -39.26 -8.80
CA GLU A 179 15.81 -37.94 -9.38
C GLU A 179 14.52 -37.10 -9.44
N ARG A 180 13.40 -37.69 -9.88
CA ARG A 180 12.10 -37.00 -9.88
C ARG A 180 11.68 -36.57 -8.49
N GLN A 181 11.87 -37.43 -7.48
CA GLN A 181 11.59 -37.10 -6.08
C GLN A 181 12.46 -35.94 -5.60
N ARG A 182 13.77 -35.96 -5.88
CA ARG A 182 14.68 -34.85 -5.53
C ARG A 182 14.31 -33.55 -6.22
N VAL A 183 13.98 -33.58 -7.51
CA VAL A 183 13.56 -32.39 -8.25
C VAL A 183 12.25 -31.84 -7.68
N ALA A 184 11.27 -32.72 -7.40
CA ALA A 184 10.01 -32.32 -6.78
C ALA A 184 10.21 -31.75 -5.37
N GLU A 185 11.10 -32.34 -4.57
CA GLU A 185 11.44 -31.84 -3.24
C GLU A 185 12.17 -30.49 -3.31
N ALA A 186 13.12 -30.33 -4.22
CA ALA A 186 13.80 -29.06 -4.45
C ALA A 186 12.83 -27.97 -4.94
N GLU A 187 11.86 -28.32 -5.78
CA GLU A 187 10.80 -27.40 -6.20
C GLU A 187 9.89 -27.01 -5.02
N ARG A 188 9.49 -27.98 -4.19
CA ARG A 188 8.73 -27.71 -2.95
C ARG A 188 9.50 -26.79 -2.01
N GLN A 189 10.78 -27.04 -1.79
CA GLN A 189 11.64 -26.19 -0.96
C GLN A 189 11.79 -24.77 -1.53
N ARG A 190 11.91 -24.63 -2.86
CA ARG A 190 11.94 -23.32 -3.53
C ARG A 190 10.61 -22.56 -3.36
N LYS A 191 9.48 -23.24 -3.53
CA LYS A 191 8.15 -22.64 -3.29
C LYS A 191 7.97 -22.23 -1.83
N GLU A 192 8.38 -23.07 -0.89
CA GLU A 192 8.34 -22.73 0.54
C GLU A 192 9.24 -21.51 0.84
N ALA A 193 10.47 -21.47 0.33
CA ALA A 193 11.36 -20.34 0.54
C ALA A 193 10.80 -19.03 -0.02
N ALA A 194 10.23 -19.06 -1.24
CA ALA A 194 9.58 -17.90 -1.84
C ALA A 194 8.32 -17.47 -1.07
N PHE A 195 7.53 -18.43 -0.57
CA PHE A 195 6.38 -18.15 0.30
C PHE A 195 6.80 -17.44 1.58
N GLN A 196 7.81 -17.97 2.28
CA GLN A 196 8.32 -17.38 3.53
C GLN A 196 8.87 -15.96 3.30
N ASP A 197 9.51 -15.72 2.16
CA ASP A 197 9.97 -14.38 1.79
C ASP A 197 8.80 -13.39 1.59
N LEU A 198 7.76 -13.80 0.85
CA LEU A 198 6.56 -12.97 0.65
C LEU A 198 5.85 -12.64 1.96
N VAL A 199 5.67 -13.62 2.86
CA VAL A 199 5.06 -13.42 4.18
C VAL A 199 5.90 -12.46 5.03
N ARG A 200 7.23 -12.60 4.99
CA ARG A 200 8.14 -11.69 5.69
C ARG A 200 8.03 -10.26 5.16
N GLN A 201 8.03 -10.08 3.84
CA GLN A 201 7.85 -8.77 3.22
C GLN A 201 6.50 -8.16 3.58
N ALA A 202 5.42 -8.95 3.51
CA ALA A 202 4.08 -8.52 3.91
C ALA A 202 4.04 -8.06 5.37
N SER A 203 4.67 -8.80 6.28
CA SER A 203 4.73 -8.40 7.68
C SER A 203 5.52 -7.10 7.91
N VAL A 204 6.57 -6.82 7.12
CA VAL A 204 7.30 -5.55 7.20
C VAL A 204 6.41 -4.40 6.71
N LYS A 205 5.71 -4.58 5.60
CA LYS A 205 4.79 -3.59 5.04
C LYS A 205 3.59 -3.31 5.94
N GLU A 206 3.05 -4.34 6.59
CA GLU A 206 1.98 -4.21 7.60
C GLU A 206 2.42 -3.32 8.77
N LYS A 207 3.64 -3.52 9.28
CA LYS A 207 4.21 -2.68 10.36
C LYS A 207 4.46 -1.23 9.92
N GLN A 208 4.74 -1.00 8.64
CA GLN A 208 4.88 0.34 8.06
C GLN A 208 3.52 1.02 7.80
N GLY A 209 2.41 0.32 8.00
CA GLY A 209 1.07 0.81 7.70
C GLY A 209 0.70 0.76 6.21
N ALA A 210 1.52 0.10 5.39
CA ALA A 210 1.33 -0.07 3.96
C ALA A 210 0.37 -1.24 3.66
N LEU A 211 -0.90 -1.08 4.02
CA LEU A 211 -1.88 -2.17 4.03
C LEU A 211 -2.28 -2.60 2.60
N GLY A 212 -2.26 -1.67 1.63
CA GLY A 212 -2.48 -2.00 0.22
C GLY A 212 -1.44 -2.99 -0.31
N GLU A 213 -0.15 -2.64 -0.19
CA GLU A 213 0.97 -3.51 -0.60
C GLU A 213 1.00 -4.84 0.17
N THR A 214 0.63 -4.80 1.47
CA THR A 214 0.52 -6.00 2.30
C THR A 214 -0.51 -6.97 1.71
N THR A 215 -1.68 -6.48 1.28
CA THR A 215 -2.74 -7.31 0.70
C THR A 215 -2.26 -8.01 -0.58
N GLU A 216 -1.56 -7.28 -1.46
CA GLU A 216 -1.03 -7.83 -2.71
C GLU A 216 0.03 -8.91 -2.46
N LEU A 217 0.93 -8.70 -1.49
CA LEU A 217 1.95 -9.69 -1.13
C LEU A 217 1.32 -10.95 -0.52
N LEU A 218 0.28 -10.80 0.31
CA LEU A 218 -0.45 -11.92 0.88
C LEU A 218 -1.23 -12.70 -0.18
N GLN A 219 -1.78 -12.04 -1.20
CA GLN A 219 -2.42 -12.71 -2.33
C GLN A 219 -1.40 -13.57 -3.09
N LYS A 220 -0.24 -13.00 -3.45
CA LYS A 220 0.84 -13.76 -4.11
C LYS A 220 1.32 -14.95 -3.28
N ALA A 221 1.40 -14.79 -1.96
CA ALA A 221 1.77 -15.87 -1.05
C ALA A 221 0.73 -17.01 -1.06
N ASP A 222 -0.57 -16.67 -1.03
CA ASP A 222 -1.69 -17.63 -1.05
C ASP A 222 -1.82 -18.34 -2.41
N GLU A 223 -1.52 -17.64 -3.52
CA GLU A 223 -1.41 -18.24 -4.86
C GLU A 223 -0.26 -19.27 -4.94
N LEU A 224 0.83 -19.05 -4.20
CA LEU A 224 1.98 -19.93 -4.19
C LEU A 224 1.77 -21.18 -3.31
N ILE A 225 1.27 -20.98 -2.08
CA ILE A 225 0.94 -22.04 -1.13
C ILE A 225 -0.38 -21.68 -0.44
N PRO A 226 -1.52 -22.24 -0.90
CA PRO A 226 -2.83 -21.88 -0.38
C PRO A 226 -3.05 -22.26 1.09
N SER A 227 -3.93 -21.51 1.77
CA SER A 227 -4.49 -21.88 3.08
C SER A 227 -3.47 -21.98 4.23
N ARG A 228 -2.36 -21.25 4.13
CA ARG A 228 -1.35 -21.18 5.20
C ARG A 228 -1.83 -20.33 6.38
N GLY A 229 -1.58 -20.81 7.59
CA GLY A 229 -2.00 -20.15 8.83
C GLY A 229 -1.35 -18.78 9.01
N GLU A 230 -0.13 -18.60 8.51
CA GLU A 230 0.62 -17.34 8.57
C GLU A 230 -0.05 -16.23 7.76
N VAL A 231 -0.55 -16.55 6.56
CA VAL A 231 -1.30 -15.62 5.71
C VAL A 231 -2.62 -15.25 6.37
N LYS A 232 -3.34 -16.24 6.92
CA LYS A 232 -4.59 -16.00 7.66
C LYS A 232 -4.37 -15.08 8.85
N ALA A 233 -3.35 -15.35 9.68
CA ALA A 233 -3.05 -14.52 10.84
C ALA A 233 -2.68 -13.07 10.47
N LEU A 234 -2.00 -12.85 9.35
CA LEU A 234 -1.73 -11.50 8.83
C LEU A 234 -3.01 -10.80 8.35
N ARG A 235 -3.89 -11.50 7.62
CA ARG A 235 -5.20 -10.96 7.20
C ARG A 235 -6.07 -10.61 8.40
N ASP A 236 -6.11 -11.45 9.43
CA ASP A 236 -6.87 -11.20 10.66
C ASP A 236 -6.36 -9.94 11.38
N ARG A 237 -5.03 -9.75 11.50
CA ARG A 237 -4.45 -8.52 12.06
C ARG A 237 -4.79 -7.27 11.25
N MET A 238 -4.81 -7.36 9.92
CA MET A 238 -5.21 -6.24 9.07
C MET A 238 -6.69 -5.89 9.28
N LYS A 239 -7.55 -6.90 9.41
CA LYS A 239 -8.96 -6.71 9.71
C LYS A 239 -9.16 -6.06 11.08
N GLU A 240 -8.42 -6.48 12.09
CA GLU A 240 -8.46 -5.87 13.43
C GLU A 240 -8.08 -4.39 13.38
N ARG A 241 -7.02 -4.03 12.64
CA ARG A 241 -6.62 -2.62 12.45
C ARG A 241 -7.69 -1.79 11.73
N GLU A 242 -8.35 -2.37 10.75
CA GLU A 242 -9.46 -1.74 10.04
C GLU A 242 -10.67 -1.52 10.98
N GLU A 243 -10.99 -2.49 11.83
CA GLU A 243 -12.01 -2.35 12.88
C GLU A 243 -11.62 -1.28 13.92
N GLN A 244 -10.35 -1.20 14.31
CA GLN A 244 -9.84 -0.14 15.19
C GLN A 244 -9.92 1.24 14.53
N PHE A 245 -9.56 1.37 13.25
CA PHE A 245 -9.67 2.61 12.49
C PHE A 245 -11.12 3.11 12.44
N THR A 246 -12.04 2.23 12.06
CA THR A 246 -13.47 2.57 11.96
C THR A 246 -14.07 2.94 13.31
N SER A 247 -13.72 2.21 14.37
CA SER A 247 -14.14 2.54 15.74
C SER A 247 -13.63 3.91 16.20
N ALA A 248 -12.33 4.18 15.98
CA ALA A 248 -11.71 5.46 16.32
C ALA A 248 -12.33 6.63 15.53
N MET A 249 -12.66 6.42 14.25
CA MET A 249 -13.35 7.43 13.43
C MET A 249 -14.77 7.74 13.92
N LEU A 250 -15.54 6.72 14.31
CA LEU A 250 -16.87 6.92 14.90
C LEU A 250 -16.78 7.68 16.23
N ALA A 251 -15.82 7.33 17.08
CA ALA A 251 -15.59 8.00 18.36
C ALA A 251 -15.14 9.46 18.17
N ALA A 252 -14.28 9.72 17.17
CA ALA A 252 -13.87 11.08 16.81
C ALA A 252 -15.06 11.94 16.39
N SER A 253 -15.92 11.42 15.51
CA SER A 253 -17.11 12.16 15.04
C SER A 253 -18.13 12.38 16.16
N ALA A 254 -18.33 11.42 17.06
CA ALA A 254 -19.21 11.59 18.22
C ALA A 254 -18.69 12.68 19.16
N ALA A 255 -17.39 12.65 19.50
CA ALA A 255 -16.77 13.65 20.34
C ALA A 255 -16.83 15.06 19.72
N GLU A 256 -16.62 15.18 18.40
CA GLU A 256 -16.75 16.44 17.68
C GLU A 256 -18.18 17.02 17.77
N ARG A 257 -19.21 16.19 17.54
CA ARG A 257 -20.62 16.62 17.64
C ARG A 257 -21.01 17.10 19.03
N GLU A 258 -20.37 16.53 20.04
CA GLU A 258 -20.58 16.89 21.45
C GLU A 258 -19.70 18.07 21.90
N GLY A 259 -18.88 18.65 21.01
CA GLY A 259 -17.95 19.74 21.34
C GLY A 259 -16.74 19.30 22.17
N ARG A 260 -16.51 17.99 22.32
CA ARG A 260 -15.35 17.42 23.03
C ARG A 260 -14.13 17.38 22.10
N ILE A 261 -13.66 18.55 21.65
CA ILE A 261 -12.65 18.69 20.58
C ILE A 261 -11.33 17.96 20.90
N ALA A 262 -10.84 18.06 22.14
CA ALA A 262 -9.60 17.40 22.56
C ALA A 262 -9.67 15.86 22.42
N GLU A 263 -10.83 15.28 22.75
CA GLU A 263 -11.08 13.85 22.61
C GLU A 263 -11.24 13.43 21.15
N ALA A 264 -11.89 14.27 20.33
CA ALA A 264 -11.98 14.06 18.89
C ALA A 264 -10.57 13.98 18.25
N ILE A 265 -9.67 14.90 18.60
CA ILE A 265 -8.26 14.88 18.14
C ILE A 265 -7.55 13.61 18.63
N GLY A 266 -7.75 13.21 19.89
CA GLY A 266 -7.20 11.97 20.44
C GLY A 266 -7.61 10.74 19.64
N ASN A 267 -8.90 10.63 19.32
CA ASN A 267 -9.44 9.54 18.51
C ASN A 267 -8.94 9.57 17.06
N LEU A 268 -8.76 10.75 16.45
CA LEU A 268 -8.14 10.86 15.13
C LEU A 268 -6.69 10.38 15.12
N LYS A 269 -5.92 10.62 16.19
CA LYS A 269 -4.55 10.09 16.33
C LYS A 269 -4.54 8.56 16.46
N GLN A 270 -5.52 7.99 17.17
CA GLN A 270 -5.67 6.53 17.22
C GLN A 270 -6.01 5.95 15.84
N ALA A 271 -6.89 6.62 15.07
CA ALA A 271 -7.18 6.25 13.69
C ALA A 271 -5.92 6.30 12.81
N GLU A 272 -5.09 7.35 12.94
CA GLU A 272 -3.81 7.43 12.22
C GLU A 272 -2.88 6.26 12.54
N GLN A 273 -2.76 5.87 13.81
CA GLN A 273 -1.94 4.73 14.24
C GLN A 273 -2.46 3.39 13.72
N ALA A 274 -3.78 3.21 13.70
CA ALA A 274 -4.41 1.99 13.22
C ALA A 274 -4.26 1.82 11.70
N HIS A 275 -4.48 2.89 10.92
CA HIS A 275 -4.42 2.84 9.46
C HIS A 275 -3.85 4.13 8.81
N PRO A 276 -2.51 4.29 8.76
CA PRO A 276 -1.86 5.51 8.26
C PRO A 276 -2.18 5.86 6.79
N GLU A 277 -2.25 4.87 5.90
CA GLU A 277 -2.54 5.10 4.47
C GLU A 277 -3.94 5.67 4.25
N ARG A 278 -4.95 5.03 4.85
CA ARG A 278 -6.34 5.48 4.75
C ARG A 278 -6.56 6.83 5.42
N TYR A 279 -5.91 7.06 6.56
CA TYR A 279 -5.91 8.36 7.23
C TYR A 279 -5.43 9.50 6.31
N LYS A 280 -4.35 9.26 5.55
CA LYS A 280 -3.85 10.20 4.53
C LYS A 280 -4.82 10.34 3.35
N ALA A 281 -5.35 9.22 2.85
CA ALA A 281 -6.27 9.20 1.71
C ALA A 281 -7.57 9.98 1.99
N GLU A 282 -8.12 9.85 3.19
CA GLU A 282 -9.31 10.58 3.66
C GLU A 282 -9.00 12.02 4.11
N LYS A 283 -7.75 12.48 3.98
CA LYS A 283 -7.28 13.84 4.34
C LYS A 283 -7.56 14.22 5.80
N LEU A 284 -7.57 13.23 6.70
CA LEU A 284 -7.92 13.44 8.11
C LEU A 284 -6.90 14.27 8.87
N ALA A 285 -5.66 14.37 8.38
CA ALA A 285 -4.66 15.29 8.91
C ALA A 285 -5.16 16.75 8.89
N THR A 286 -5.84 17.15 7.81
CA THR A 286 -6.38 18.52 7.70
C THR A 286 -7.52 18.78 8.67
N LEU A 287 -8.34 17.76 8.95
CA LEU A 287 -9.41 17.82 9.95
C LEU A 287 -8.82 17.88 11.36
N ALA A 288 -7.80 17.08 11.66
CA ALA A 288 -7.12 17.11 12.94
C ALA A 288 -6.45 18.47 13.19
N ASP A 289 -5.85 19.07 12.16
CA ASP A 289 -5.28 20.42 12.23
C ASP A 289 -6.35 21.48 12.46
N SER A 290 -7.49 21.42 11.77
CA SER A 290 -8.59 22.37 11.97
C SER A 290 -9.19 22.27 13.38
N LEU A 291 -9.39 21.05 13.88
CA LEU A 291 -9.87 20.82 15.25
C LEU A 291 -8.85 21.28 16.28
N SER A 292 -7.55 21.08 16.04
CA SER A 292 -6.48 21.56 16.93
C SER A 292 -6.47 23.08 17.03
N ARG A 293 -6.65 23.79 15.90
CA ARG A 293 -6.79 25.25 15.89
C ARG A 293 -8.04 25.72 16.65
N GLN A 294 -9.16 25.02 16.46
CA GLN A 294 -10.40 25.32 17.19
C GLN A 294 -10.20 25.16 18.71
N ALA A 295 -9.58 24.06 19.15
CA ALA A 295 -9.28 23.82 20.56
C ALA A 295 -8.34 24.89 21.15
N GLU A 296 -7.33 25.34 20.40
CA GLU A 296 -6.44 26.44 20.81
C GLU A 296 -7.22 27.75 20.97
N ILE A 297 -8.11 28.06 20.03
CA ILE A 297 -8.98 29.25 20.09
C ILE A 297 -9.89 29.19 21.32
N GLU A 298 -10.60 28.08 21.53
CA GLU A 298 -11.49 27.88 22.68
C GLU A 298 -10.73 27.98 24.01
N GLY A 299 -9.55 27.34 24.10
CA GLY A 299 -8.68 27.43 25.26
C GLY A 299 -8.26 28.87 25.58
N ARG A 300 -7.90 29.65 24.56
CA ARG A 300 -7.57 31.07 24.73
C ARG A 300 -8.79 31.92 25.09
N LEU A 301 -9.94 31.66 24.51
CA LEU A 301 -11.18 32.35 24.87
C LEU A 301 -11.50 32.16 26.37
N ASN A 302 -11.38 30.94 26.86
CA ASN A 302 -11.58 30.60 28.27
C ASN A 302 -10.51 31.24 29.18
N ALA A 303 -9.25 31.25 28.76
CA ALA A 303 -8.18 31.92 29.50
C ALA A 303 -8.44 33.43 29.61
N GLY A 304 -8.80 34.09 28.50
CA GLY A 304 -9.16 35.50 28.48
C GLY A 304 -10.40 35.80 29.34
N ALA A 305 -11.40 34.91 29.35
CA ALA A 305 -12.58 35.06 30.19
C ALA A 305 -12.22 34.96 31.68
N ALA A 306 -11.36 34.02 32.04
CA ALA A 306 -10.85 33.88 33.40
C ALA A 306 -9.97 35.09 33.81
N ASP A 307 -9.29 35.75 32.87
CA ASP A 307 -8.57 36.99 33.13
C ASP A 307 -9.51 38.17 33.35
N LEU A 308 -10.61 38.25 32.59
CA LEU A 308 -11.69 39.21 32.82
C LEU A 308 -12.26 39.09 34.23
N GLU A 309 -12.61 37.86 34.64
CA GLU A 309 -13.19 37.59 35.96
C GLU A 309 -12.23 37.97 37.11
N ARG A 310 -10.91 37.84 36.90
CA ARG A 310 -9.89 38.23 37.89
C ARG A 310 -9.53 39.72 37.85
N GLY A 311 -10.17 40.51 36.98
CA GLY A 311 -9.87 41.93 36.81
C GLY A 311 -8.56 42.23 36.06
N ARG A 312 -7.95 41.22 35.41
CA ARG A 312 -6.71 41.35 34.63
C ARG A 312 -7.00 41.79 33.20
N PHE A 313 -7.69 42.92 33.05
CA PHE A 313 -8.30 43.34 31.77
C PHE A 313 -7.29 43.47 30.63
N LYS A 314 -6.09 44.00 30.90
CA LYS A 314 -5.04 44.12 29.87
C LYS A 314 -4.62 42.75 29.31
N GLN A 315 -4.42 41.75 30.18
CA GLN A 315 -4.06 40.39 29.77
C GLN A 315 -5.19 39.72 28.98
N ALA A 316 -6.45 39.97 29.37
CA ALA A 316 -7.60 39.49 28.61
C ALA A 316 -7.65 40.06 27.19
N VAL A 317 -7.44 41.38 27.02
CA VAL A 317 -7.38 42.03 25.69
C VAL A 317 -6.27 41.41 24.83
N GLU A 318 -5.06 41.27 25.37
CA GLU A 318 -3.93 40.65 24.67
C GLU A 318 -4.24 39.21 24.25
N THR A 319 -4.91 38.43 25.12
CA THR A 319 -5.32 37.05 24.84
C THR A 319 -6.34 36.98 23.70
N TYR A 320 -7.36 37.84 23.70
CA TYR A 320 -8.35 37.90 22.63
C TYR A 320 -7.78 38.44 21.32
N ASP A 321 -6.79 39.34 21.36
CA ASP A 321 -6.05 39.76 20.17
C ASP A 321 -5.29 38.60 19.53
N VAL A 322 -4.80 37.63 20.31
CA VAL A 322 -4.19 36.42 19.76
C VAL A 322 -5.25 35.56 19.05
N VAL A 323 -6.44 35.41 19.65
CA VAL A 323 -7.56 34.69 19.01
C VAL A 323 -7.96 35.34 17.69
N LEU A 324 -8.12 36.68 17.66
CA LEU A 324 -8.52 37.41 16.44
C LEU A 324 -7.44 37.43 15.35
N ARG A 325 -6.16 37.25 15.71
CA ARG A 325 -5.10 37.03 14.70
C ARG A 325 -5.20 35.64 14.06
N ALA A 326 -5.65 34.64 14.81
CA ALA A 326 -5.85 33.28 14.30
C ALA A 326 -7.17 33.14 13.53
N ASP A 327 -8.23 33.77 14.03
CA ASP A 327 -9.57 33.80 13.42
C ASP A 327 -10.15 35.23 13.51
N PRO A 328 -9.91 36.07 12.49
CA PRO A 328 -10.38 37.45 12.45
C PRO A 328 -11.90 37.60 12.48
N GLU A 329 -12.66 36.56 12.16
CA GLU A 329 -14.12 36.59 12.14
C GLU A 329 -14.76 36.00 13.41
N ASN A 330 -13.95 35.68 14.42
CA ASN A 330 -14.44 35.18 15.68
C ASN A 330 -15.27 36.23 16.45
N MET A 331 -16.59 36.18 16.28
CA MET A 331 -17.52 37.15 16.88
C MET A 331 -17.48 37.14 18.41
N THR A 332 -17.24 35.98 19.02
CA THR A 332 -17.10 35.84 20.48
C THR A 332 -15.87 36.57 20.98
N ALA A 333 -14.71 36.38 20.34
CA ALA A 333 -13.49 37.10 20.66
C ALA A 333 -13.64 38.61 20.45
N LYS A 334 -14.28 39.06 19.36
CA LYS A 334 -14.57 40.50 19.10
C LYS A 334 -15.35 41.11 20.27
N LYS A 335 -16.46 40.47 20.67
CA LYS A 335 -17.31 40.92 21.79
C LYS A 335 -16.57 40.94 23.11
N LEU A 336 -15.90 39.85 23.47
CA LEU A 336 -15.20 39.73 24.75
C LEU A 336 -14.01 40.68 24.84
N ARG A 337 -13.30 40.92 23.73
CA ARG A 337 -12.24 41.93 23.63
C ARG A 337 -12.78 43.33 23.89
N SER A 338 -13.87 43.74 23.23
CA SER A 338 -14.48 45.05 23.46
C SER A 338 -14.92 45.22 24.91
N ARG A 339 -15.51 44.18 25.52
CA ARG A 339 -15.84 44.19 26.95
C ARG A 339 -14.60 44.33 27.85
N ALA A 340 -13.52 43.62 27.53
CA ALA A 340 -12.26 43.72 28.27
C ALA A 340 -11.63 45.12 28.16
N GLN A 341 -11.63 45.72 26.97
CA GLN A 341 -11.15 47.09 26.75
C GLN A 341 -11.98 48.12 27.52
N PHE A 342 -13.30 47.96 27.51
CA PHE A 342 -14.22 48.78 28.30
C PHE A 342 -13.90 48.72 29.80
N LEU A 343 -13.79 47.51 30.37
CA LEU A 343 -13.50 47.32 31.79
C LEU A 343 -12.09 47.82 32.16
N GLN A 344 -11.12 47.69 31.27
CA GLN A 344 -9.78 48.25 31.44
C GLN A 344 -9.82 49.77 31.59
N LEU A 345 -10.58 50.45 30.73
CA LEU A 345 -10.74 51.91 30.76
C LEU A 345 -11.48 52.36 32.02
N LEU A 346 -12.51 51.62 32.46
CA LEU A 346 -13.18 51.90 33.74
C LEU A 346 -12.23 51.79 34.93
N ALA A 347 -11.44 50.70 34.99
CA ALA A 347 -10.48 50.50 36.06
C ALA A 347 -9.39 51.58 36.07
N ARG A 348 -8.95 52.03 34.88
CA ARG A 348 -8.01 53.14 34.74
C ARG A 348 -8.62 54.46 35.19
N GLY A 349 -9.87 54.73 34.83
CA GLY A 349 -10.62 55.90 35.29
C GLY A 349 -10.78 55.92 36.81
N ASP A 350 -11.09 54.78 37.43
CA ASP A 350 -11.14 54.63 38.88
C ASP A 350 -9.78 54.90 39.54
N GLU A 351 -8.70 54.33 39.01
CA GLU A 351 -7.34 54.54 39.51
C GLU A 351 -6.95 56.02 39.46
N LEU A 352 -7.19 56.69 38.33
CA LEU A 352 -6.89 58.11 38.13
C LEU A 352 -7.76 59.02 39.01
N ALA A 353 -9.04 58.70 39.15
CA ALA A 353 -9.96 59.44 40.02
C ALA A 353 -9.57 59.31 41.50
N GLY A 354 -9.19 58.11 41.94
CA GLY A 354 -8.66 57.86 43.28
C GLY A 354 -7.34 58.61 43.54
N ALA A 355 -6.50 58.76 42.51
CA ALA A 355 -5.32 59.61 42.53
C ALA A 355 -5.62 61.12 42.40
N ARG A 356 -6.90 61.50 42.31
CA ARG A 356 -7.41 62.87 42.11
C ARG A 356 -6.98 63.52 40.78
N SER A 357 -6.56 62.74 39.79
CA SER A 357 -6.38 63.22 38.42
C SER A 357 -7.71 63.18 37.65
N PHE A 358 -8.63 64.06 38.04
CA PHE A 358 -9.98 64.09 37.46
C PHE A 358 -10.03 64.35 35.94
N PRO A 359 -9.15 65.16 35.32
CA PRO A 359 -9.14 65.31 33.86
C PRO A 359 -8.83 64.01 33.12
N ASP A 360 -7.77 63.32 33.52
CA ASP A 360 -7.37 62.06 32.90
C ASP A 360 -8.41 60.96 33.18
N ALA A 361 -9.00 60.96 34.37
CA ALA A 361 -10.08 60.04 34.72
C ALA A 361 -11.32 60.27 33.85
N LEU A 362 -11.69 61.54 33.61
CA LEU A 362 -12.80 61.91 32.74
C LEU A 362 -12.58 61.40 31.32
N GLU A 363 -11.39 61.62 30.75
CA GLU A 363 -11.02 61.12 29.42
C GLU A 363 -11.13 59.60 29.35
N ALA A 364 -10.62 58.88 30.37
CA ALA A 364 -10.74 57.42 30.43
C ALA A 364 -12.21 56.94 30.48
N PHE A 365 -13.07 57.62 31.24
CA PHE A 365 -14.51 57.31 31.29
C PHE A 365 -15.23 57.63 29.98
N GLU A 366 -14.88 58.72 29.30
CA GLU A 366 -15.42 59.05 27.98
C GLU A 366 -15.03 58.02 26.91
N LEU A 367 -13.76 57.61 26.90
CA LEU A 367 -13.26 56.55 26.03
C LEU A 367 -13.98 55.23 26.31
N ALA A 368 -14.20 54.88 27.58
CA ALA A 368 -14.97 53.70 27.95
C ALA A 368 -16.40 53.77 27.36
N ARG A 369 -17.09 54.89 27.55
CA ARG A 369 -18.46 55.10 27.05
C ARG A 369 -18.57 54.95 25.53
N THR A 370 -17.59 55.45 24.77
CA THR A 370 -17.61 55.36 23.30
C THR A 370 -17.27 53.97 22.77
N GLN A 371 -16.44 53.21 23.50
CA GLN A 371 -16.01 51.86 23.15
C GLN A 371 -17.15 50.82 23.22
N ASN A 372 -18.06 50.92 24.18
CA ASN A 372 -19.15 49.95 24.35
C ASN A 372 -20.50 50.63 24.56
N GLY A 373 -21.20 50.91 23.45
CA GLY A 373 -22.42 51.74 23.41
C GLY A 373 -23.64 51.22 24.17
N GLY A 374 -23.55 50.06 24.83
CA GLY A 374 -24.62 49.48 25.65
C GLY A 374 -24.41 49.53 27.16
N GLU A 375 -23.20 49.88 27.65
CA GLU A 375 -22.83 49.73 29.07
C GLU A 375 -22.62 51.05 29.81
N GLY A 376 -23.23 52.13 29.31
CA GLY A 376 -23.10 53.46 29.92
C GLY A 376 -23.58 53.53 31.38
N GLN A 377 -24.42 52.59 31.84
CA GLN A 377 -24.79 52.47 33.25
C GLN A 377 -23.57 52.19 34.16
N GLU A 378 -22.62 51.34 33.75
CA GLU A 378 -21.45 51.04 34.57
C GLU A 378 -20.51 52.25 34.67
N VAL A 379 -20.34 53.00 33.57
CA VAL A 379 -19.61 54.28 33.56
C VAL A 379 -20.24 55.25 34.56
N TYR A 380 -21.56 55.40 34.50
CA TYR A 380 -22.32 56.24 35.43
C TYR A 380 -22.06 55.86 36.89
N GLU A 381 -22.20 54.57 37.21
CA GLU A 381 -22.04 54.06 38.57
C GLU A 381 -20.65 54.26 39.13
N ARG A 382 -19.60 54.09 38.32
CA ARG A 382 -18.21 54.34 38.74
C ARG A 382 -17.98 55.84 38.97
N MET A 383 -18.36 56.67 38.00
CA MET A 383 -18.21 58.13 38.08
C MET A 383 -18.96 58.76 39.26
N GLN A 384 -20.14 58.22 39.60
CA GLN A 384 -20.97 58.70 40.70
C GLN A 384 -20.26 58.62 42.06
N ARG A 385 -19.39 57.62 42.28
CA ARG A 385 -18.67 57.39 43.55
C ARG A 385 -17.75 58.56 43.91
N TYR A 386 -17.15 59.21 42.92
CA TYR A 386 -16.21 60.32 43.10
C TYR A 386 -16.88 61.69 43.05
N LEU A 387 -18.18 61.76 42.73
CA LEU A 387 -18.92 63.02 42.64
C LEU A 387 -18.88 63.86 43.94
N PRO A 388 -18.89 63.29 45.17
CA PRO A 388 -18.74 64.07 46.40
C PRO A 388 -17.41 64.81 46.49
N GLU A 389 -16.31 64.20 46.03
CA GLU A 389 -14.97 64.79 46.07
C GLU A 389 -14.86 66.00 45.14
N LEU A 390 -15.51 65.92 43.98
CA LEU A 390 -15.64 67.02 43.02
C LEU A 390 -16.49 68.20 43.53
N ARG A 391 -17.34 68.02 44.56
CA ARG A 391 -18.16 69.11 45.14
C ARG A 391 -17.37 69.99 46.09
N ALA A 392 -16.28 69.49 46.67
CA ALA A 392 -15.48 70.22 47.64
C ALA A 392 -14.65 71.34 46.98
N GLY A 393 -14.31 71.21 45.70
CA GLY A 393 -13.68 72.25 44.89
C GLY A 393 -14.69 72.86 43.92
N ARG A 394 -14.69 74.19 43.73
CA ARG A 394 -15.41 74.83 42.60
C ARG A 394 -14.69 74.55 41.27
N SER A 395 -14.49 73.27 40.94
CA SER A 395 -13.73 72.86 39.76
C SER A 395 -14.62 72.90 38.51
N PRO A 396 -14.19 73.55 37.42
CA PRO A 396 -14.94 73.57 36.15
C PRO A 396 -15.20 72.16 35.62
N ILE A 397 -14.30 71.22 35.91
CA ILE A 397 -14.37 69.82 35.47
C ILE A 397 -15.62 69.07 35.94
N ARG A 398 -16.27 69.58 37.00
CA ARG A 398 -17.49 68.99 37.53
C ARG A 398 -18.63 69.04 36.50
N ASN A 399 -18.68 70.08 35.68
CA ASN A 399 -19.72 70.20 34.66
C ASN A 399 -19.55 69.14 33.58
N ASP A 400 -18.33 68.96 33.10
CA ASP A 400 -17.97 67.95 32.09
C ASP A 400 -18.20 66.54 32.65
N TRP A 401 -17.81 66.28 33.90
CA TRP A 401 -18.11 65.03 34.60
C TRP A 401 -19.61 64.71 34.65
N MET A 402 -20.43 65.71 34.96
CA MET A 402 -21.89 65.57 34.97
C MET A 402 -22.49 65.39 33.58
N GLU A 403 -21.85 65.94 32.54
CA GLU A 403 -22.25 65.74 31.15
C GLU A 403 -21.97 64.31 30.69
N VAL A 404 -20.79 63.77 30.96
CA VAL A 404 -20.45 62.38 30.65
C VAL A 404 -21.36 61.41 31.39
N MET A 405 -21.62 61.65 32.69
CA MET A 405 -22.60 60.85 33.44
C MET A 405 -23.98 60.90 32.77
N ARG A 406 -24.48 62.09 32.41
CA ARG A 406 -25.78 62.24 31.73
C ARG A 406 -25.82 61.49 30.41
N ASN A 407 -24.74 61.55 29.63
CA ASN A 407 -24.66 60.90 28.32
C ASN A 407 -24.47 59.39 28.43
N SER A 408 -23.96 58.90 29.57
CA SER A 408 -23.76 57.47 29.82
C SER A 408 -25.05 56.78 30.27
N ASP A 409 -25.82 57.41 31.16
CA ASP A 409 -27.15 56.92 31.58
C ASP A 409 -28.15 58.07 31.73
N PRO A 410 -28.79 58.52 30.63
CA PRO A 410 -29.70 59.66 30.65
C PRO A 410 -30.89 59.45 31.59
N GLN A 411 -31.41 58.22 31.66
CA GLN A 411 -32.59 57.87 32.43
C GLN A 411 -32.30 57.95 33.93
N ARG A 412 -31.20 57.34 34.37
CA ARG A 412 -30.80 57.38 35.79
C ARG A 412 -30.37 58.77 36.21
N PHE A 413 -29.61 59.48 35.38
CA PHE A 413 -29.20 60.86 35.65
C PHE A 413 -30.41 61.78 35.90
N ALA A 414 -31.46 61.66 35.07
CA ALA A 414 -32.70 62.41 35.24
C ALA A 414 -33.43 62.05 36.56
N LYS A 415 -33.52 60.75 36.88
CA LYS A 415 -34.18 60.25 38.09
C LYS A 415 -33.49 60.72 39.39
N GLU A 416 -32.16 60.69 39.44
CA GLU A 416 -31.41 61.11 40.62
C GLU A 416 -31.45 62.63 40.85
N ARG A 417 -31.52 63.44 39.77
CA ARG A 417 -31.79 64.89 39.87
C ARG A 417 -33.18 65.17 40.44
N LEU A 418 -34.19 64.40 40.03
CA LEU A 418 -35.55 64.52 40.57
C LEU A 418 -35.61 64.13 42.06
N GLY A 419 -34.79 63.17 42.52
CA GLY A 419 -34.71 62.76 43.92
C GLY A 419 -34.21 63.85 44.89
N VAL A 420 -33.37 64.78 44.43
CA VAL A 420 -32.92 65.94 45.23
C VAL A 420 -34.00 67.05 45.27
N ALA A 421 -34.83 67.14 44.23
CA ALA A 421 -35.96 68.09 44.17
C ALA A 421 -37.24 67.57 44.85
N ALA A 422 -37.40 66.24 45.01
CA ALA A 422 -38.65 65.60 45.43
C ALA A 422 -38.74 65.23 46.94
N ARG A 423 -38.13 66.01 47.85
CA ARG A 423 -38.49 65.99 49.29
C ARG A 423 -39.80 66.77 49.60
N ARG A 424 -40.75 66.82 48.65
CA ARG A 424 -42.16 67.16 48.89
C ARG A 424 -43.03 66.03 48.33
N ARG A 425 -43.83 65.48 49.23
CA ARG A 425 -44.75 64.33 49.08
C ARG A 425 -46.09 64.79 48.46
N PRO A 426 -47.02 63.88 48.11
CA PRO A 426 -47.22 63.37 46.75
C PRO A 426 -48.64 63.63 46.23
N ASP A 427 -48.94 63.30 44.97
CA ASP A 427 -50.27 62.76 44.63
C ASP A 427 -50.31 61.94 43.33
N SER A 428 -50.77 60.69 43.52
CA SER A 428 -51.72 59.93 42.69
C SER A 428 -51.32 59.33 41.32
N PRO A 429 -51.99 58.21 40.95
CA PRO A 429 -51.43 57.13 40.15
C PRO A 429 -51.79 57.24 38.66
N ILE A 430 -50.85 56.92 37.79
CA ILE A 430 -51.10 56.81 36.35
C ILE A 430 -51.34 55.35 35.98
N GLU A 431 -52.50 55.18 35.34
CA GLU A 431 -53.08 53.97 34.81
C GLU A 431 -52.14 53.20 33.88
N ARG A 432 -52.23 51.87 33.96
CA ARG A 432 -51.66 50.94 32.99
C ARG A 432 -52.37 51.12 31.64
N PRO A 433 -51.67 51.32 30.52
CA PRO A 433 -52.30 51.21 29.23
C PRO A 433 -52.55 49.73 28.90
N ALA A 434 -53.79 49.43 28.52
CA ALA A 434 -54.18 48.15 27.97
C ALA A 434 -53.38 47.89 26.68
N VAL A 435 -52.57 46.83 26.69
CA VAL A 435 -51.82 46.32 25.55
C VAL A 435 -52.82 45.70 24.57
N ASN A 436 -53.24 46.48 23.58
CA ASN A 436 -53.89 46.00 22.36
C ASN A 436 -53.23 46.63 21.12
N ASP A 437 -51.93 46.95 21.20
CA ASP A 437 -51.18 47.40 20.05
C ASP A 437 -50.68 46.18 19.26
N GLU A 438 -51.32 45.94 18.12
CA GLU A 438 -50.96 44.90 17.15
C GLU A 438 -49.49 44.99 16.72
N ALA A 439 -48.91 46.20 16.75
CA ALA A 439 -47.48 46.42 16.49
C ALA A 439 -46.57 45.95 17.64
N SER A 440 -47.06 45.96 18.88
CA SER A 440 -46.33 45.42 20.04
C SER A 440 -46.35 43.89 20.02
N VAL A 441 -47.49 43.28 19.74
CA VAL A 441 -47.60 41.82 19.58
C VAL A 441 -46.72 41.35 18.42
N ARG A 442 -46.73 42.06 17.28
CA ARG A 442 -45.87 41.74 16.14
C ARG A 442 -44.38 41.80 16.48
N ARG A 443 -43.94 42.82 17.24
CA ARG A 443 -42.54 42.92 17.69
C ARG A 443 -42.16 41.83 18.68
N SER A 444 -43.01 41.51 19.64
CA SER A 444 -42.77 40.43 20.60
C SER A 444 -42.77 39.06 19.93
N VAL A 445 -43.62 38.82 18.93
CA VAL A 445 -43.63 37.59 18.13
C VAL A 445 -42.38 37.48 17.28
N LEU A 446 -41.91 38.56 16.65
CA LEU A 446 -40.66 38.54 15.87
C LEU A 446 -39.42 38.28 16.73
N ALA A 447 -39.37 38.88 17.93
CA ALA A 447 -38.31 38.62 18.90
C ALA A 447 -38.34 37.17 19.39
N ALA A 448 -39.52 36.67 19.79
CA ALA A 448 -39.70 35.30 20.22
C ALA A 448 -39.42 34.29 19.09
N LEU A 449 -39.78 34.60 17.84
CA LEU A 449 -39.42 33.75 16.69
C LEU A 449 -37.91 33.66 16.50
N ALA A 450 -37.16 34.72 16.81
CA ALA A 450 -35.70 34.74 16.68
C ALA A 450 -34.99 33.91 17.76
N GLU A 451 -35.50 33.94 18.99
CA GLU A 451 -34.84 33.34 20.16
C GLU A 451 -35.51 32.03 20.62
N GLU A 452 -36.83 31.97 20.73
CA GLU A 452 -37.58 30.87 21.35
C GLU A 452 -38.90 30.53 20.60
N PRO A 453 -38.87 29.63 19.60
CA PRO A 453 -40.03 29.33 18.75
C PRO A 453 -41.21 28.71 19.52
N HIS A 454 -40.96 28.00 20.62
CA HIS A 454 -42.01 27.44 21.47
C HIS A 454 -42.84 28.54 22.15
N GLU A 455 -42.19 29.56 22.71
CA GLU A 455 -42.89 30.70 23.32
C GLU A 455 -43.69 31.49 22.28
N ALA A 456 -43.12 31.68 21.08
CA ALA A 456 -43.81 32.33 19.97
C ALA A 456 -45.13 31.61 19.60
N VAL A 457 -45.11 30.26 19.50
CA VAL A 457 -46.33 29.46 19.25
C VAL A 457 -47.37 29.66 20.37
N GLN A 458 -46.95 29.67 21.64
CA GLN A 458 -47.87 29.83 22.78
C GLN A 458 -48.48 31.23 22.83
N LEU A 459 -47.68 32.27 22.55
CA LEU A 459 -48.13 33.65 22.52
C LEU A 459 -49.14 33.88 21.38
N LEU A 460 -48.86 33.34 20.19
CA LEU A 460 -49.78 33.39 19.04
C LEU A 460 -51.09 32.64 19.31
N LYS A 461 -51.04 31.49 20.00
CA LYS A 461 -52.25 30.77 20.45
C LYS A 461 -53.11 31.61 21.40
N LYS A 462 -52.49 32.30 22.36
CA LYS A 462 -53.21 33.19 23.29
C LYS A 462 -53.85 34.36 22.56
N VAL A 463 -53.13 35.00 21.64
CA VAL A 463 -53.66 36.10 20.81
C VAL A 463 -54.85 35.63 19.96
N ARG A 464 -54.76 34.43 19.38
CA ARG A 464 -55.86 33.84 18.60
C ARG A 464 -57.09 33.56 19.46
N ALA A 465 -56.92 33.04 20.67
CA ALA A 465 -58.03 32.74 21.57
C ALA A 465 -58.82 34.00 21.98
N GLY A 466 -58.18 35.17 21.97
CA GLY A 466 -58.81 36.45 22.32
C GLY A 466 -59.57 37.14 21.18
N ARG A 467 -59.45 36.68 19.92
CA ARG A 467 -60.09 37.32 18.75
C ARG A 467 -61.32 36.54 18.26
N LYS A 468 -62.40 37.27 17.99
CA LYS A 468 -63.57 36.75 17.25
C LYS A 468 -63.36 37.05 15.76
N GLY A 469 -63.06 36.01 14.99
CA GLY A 469 -62.79 36.08 13.54
C GLY A 469 -61.35 35.67 13.23
N GLY A 470 -61.17 34.92 12.14
CA GLY A 470 -59.84 34.54 11.67
C GLY A 470 -59.09 35.73 11.09
N ASN A 471 -57.77 35.79 11.31
CA ASN A 471 -56.88 36.78 10.71
C ASN A 471 -55.78 36.03 9.93
N ALA A 472 -55.71 36.28 8.62
CA ALA A 472 -54.78 35.59 7.73
C ALA A 472 -53.30 35.81 8.13
N GLU A 473 -52.93 37.02 8.55
CA GLU A 473 -51.57 37.34 9.00
C GLU A 473 -51.22 36.58 10.30
N LEU A 474 -52.15 36.50 11.24
CA LEU A 474 -51.95 35.75 12.49
C LEU A 474 -51.76 34.24 12.23
N GLU A 475 -52.55 33.67 11.32
CA GLU A 475 -52.43 32.27 10.91
C GLU A 475 -51.10 32.03 10.17
N SER A 476 -50.66 32.94 9.30
CA SER A 476 -49.34 32.89 8.65
C SER A 476 -48.19 32.88 9.66
N TRP A 477 -48.18 33.81 10.62
CA TRP A 477 -47.14 33.85 11.66
C TRP A 477 -47.12 32.60 12.54
N THR A 478 -48.30 32.04 12.82
CA THR A 478 -48.41 30.77 13.55
C THR A 478 -47.83 29.61 12.74
N GLY A 479 -48.07 29.59 11.42
CA GLY A 479 -47.46 28.63 10.50
C GLY A 479 -45.93 28.70 10.49
N VAL A 480 -45.37 29.91 10.43
CA VAL A 480 -43.91 30.15 10.47
C VAL A 480 -43.30 29.66 11.79
N ALA A 481 -43.95 29.94 12.92
CA ALA A 481 -43.48 29.50 14.23
C ALA A 481 -43.38 27.97 14.33
N TYR A 482 -44.40 27.25 13.86
CA TYR A 482 -44.37 25.78 13.82
C TYR A 482 -43.35 25.22 12.81
N ALA A 483 -43.21 25.86 11.64
CA ALA A 483 -42.21 25.45 10.66
C ALA A 483 -40.80 25.54 11.25
N ARG A 484 -40.46 26.66 11.88
CA ARG A 484 -39.18 26.86 12.57
C ARG A 484 -38.98 25.86 13.71
N LEU A 485 -40.03 25.61 14.50
CA LEU A 485 -39.97 24.61 15.56
C LEU A 485 -39.67 23.20 15.03
N SER A 486 -40.21 22.84 13.85
CA SER A 486 -39.91 21.56 13.21
C SER A 486 -38.45 21.39 12.77
N PHE A 487 -37.74 22.49 12.48
CA PHE A 487 -36.32 22.46 12.15
C PHE A 487 -35.44 22.31 13.40
N LEU A 488 -35.88 22.84 14.53
CA LEU A 488 -35.10 22.90 15.77
C LEU A 488 -35.33 21.69 16.70
N THR A 489 -36.43 20.96 16.54
CA THR A 489 -36.69 19.76 17.34
C THR A 489 -35.91 18.54 16.82
N THR A 490 -35.31 17.79 17.75
CA THR A 490 -34.59 16.53 17.48
C THR A 490 -35.51 15.30 17.56
N ASP A 491 -36.70 15.42 18.15
CA ASP A 491 -37.69 14.36 18.20
C ASP A 491 -38.41 14.22 16.83
N PRO A 492 -38.27 13.06 16.13
CA PRO A 492 -38.84 12.87 14.81
C PRO A 492 -40.38 12.90 14.80
N LYS A 493 -41.04 12.50 15.89
CA LYS A 493 -42.51 12.55 15.98
C LYS A 493 -42.98 13.99 16.13
N LEU A 494 -42.35 14.75 17.03
CA LEU A 494 -42.68 16.16 17.25
C LEU A 494 -42.38 17.02 16.01
N LYS A 495 -41.31 16.69 15.28
CA LYS A 495 -40.96 17.32 14.01
C LYS A 495 -42.08 17.20 12.98
N GLU A 496 -42.62 15.99 12.80
CA GLU A 496 -43.69 15.75 11.85
C GLU A 496 -45.00 16.42 12.29
N GLU A 497 -45.34 16.35 13.58
CA GLU A 497 -46.50 17.07 14.13
C GLU A 497 -46.41 18.58 13.88
N CYS A 498 -45.24 19.19 14.09
CA CYS A 498 -45.02 20.61 13.82
C CYS A 498 -45.16 20.95 12.32
N ARG A 499 -44.68 20.09 11.40
CA ARG A 499 -44.85 20.28 9.95
C ARG A 499 -46.31 20.25 9.52
N VAL A 500 -47.08 19.33 10.08
CA VAL A 500 -48.52 19.22 9.83
C VAL A 500 -49.23 20.48 10.34
N GLN A 501 -48.92 20.94 11.55
CA GLN A 501 -49.50 22.17 12.11
C GLN A 501 -49.14 23.41 11.28
N ALA A 502 -47.88 23.55 10.85
CA ALA A 502 -47.46 24.65 9.98
C ALA A 502 -48.28 24.69 8.69
N THR A 503 -48.43 23.54 8.03
CA THR A 503 -49.20 23.40 6.78
C THR A 503 -50.67 23.75 6.98
N GLN A 504 -51.29 23.31 8.07
CA GLN A 504 -52.67 23.64 8.41
C GLN A 504 -52.87 25.15 8.58
N HIS A 505 -51.93 25.82 9.27
CA HIS A 505 -52.00 27.26 9.48
C HIS A 505 -51.81 28.07 8.20
N PHE A 506 -50.88 27.66 7.31
CA PHE A 506 -50.75 28.31 6.00
C PHE A 506 -51.99 28.14 5.12
N ARG A 507 -52.63 26.97 5.14
CA ARG A 507 -53.91 26.77 4.42
C ARG A 507 -55.00 27.68 4.96
N ARG A 508 -55.17 27.75 6.29
CA ARG A 508 -56.15 28.64 6.92
C ARG A 508 -55.89 30.12 6.60
N ALA A 509 -54.62 30.53 6.53
CA ALA A 509 -54.27 31.88 6.13
C ALA A 509 -54.74 32.20 4.70
N LEU A 510 -54.53 31.27 3.75
CA LEU A 510 -55.00 31.40 2.36
C LEU A 510 -56.53 31.34 2.24
N ASP A 511 -57.20 30.53 3.06
CA ASP A 511 -58.66 30.46 3.10
C ASP A 511 -59.27 31.79 3.60
N LEU A 512 -58.60 32.46 4.56
CA LEU A 512 -59.03 33.74 5.11
C LEU A 512 -58.73 34.92 4.17
N ASP A 513 -57.61 34.87 3.45
CA ASP A 513 -57.26 35.85 2.42
C ASP A 513 -56.51 35.16 1.26
N PRO A 514 -57.21 34.84 0.15
CA PRO A 514 -56.60 34.19 -1.01
C PRO A 514 -55.51 35.03 -1.69
N ARG A 515 -55.44 36.34 -1.41
CA ARG A 515 -54.40 37.24 -1.94
C ARG A 515 -53.22 37.37 -0.98
N HIS A 516 -53.27 36.74 0.19
CA HIS A 516 -52.21 36.77 1.18
C HIS A 516 -50.95 36.11 0.61
N ARG A 517 -49.93 36.93 0.34
CA ARG A 517 -48.62 36.45 -0.07
C ARG A 517 -47.78 36.23 1.17
N LEU A 518 -47.40 34.99 1.43
CA LEU A 518 -46.37 34.69 2.43
C LEU A 518 -45.11 35.45 2.03
N ASP A 519 -44.57 36.24 2.97
CA ASP A 519 -43.29 36.90 2.78
C ASP A 519 -42.24 35.82 2.47
N SER A 520 -41.59 35.92 1.31
CA SER A 520 -40.61 34.94 0.85
C SER A 520 -39.41 34.81 1.80
N ARG A 521 -39.24 35.75 2.73
CA ARG A 521 -38.23 35.70 3.79
C ARG A 521 -38.61 34.77 4.96
N LEU A 522 -39.86 34.34 5.06
CA LEU A 522 -40.39 33.51 6.15
C LEU A 522 -40.55 32.03 5.78
N VAL A 523 -40.32 31.69 4.52
CA VAL A 523 -40.29 30.31 4.00
C VAL A 523 -38.91 30.10 3.38
N PRO A 524 -37.92 29.60 4.15
CA PRO A 524 -36.63 29.21 3.60
C PRO A 524 -36.72 27.99 2.68
#